data_AF-X0VGR5-F1
#
_entry.id   AF-X0VGR5-F1
#
_cell.length_a   1.000
_cell.length_b   1.000
_cell.length_c   1.000
_cell.angle_alpha   90.00
_cell.angle_beta   90.00
_cell.angle_gamma   90.00
#
_symmetry.space_group_name_H-M   'P 1'
#
loop_
_entity.id
_entity.type
_entity.pdbx_description
1 polymer ?
#
loop_
_entity_poly.entity_id
_entity_poly.type
_entity_poly.pdbx_seq_one_letter_code
_entity_poly.pdbx_strand_id
1 'polypeptide(L)'
;MHKLGNLDDTELYKAYRDVGYNDYNATKMVEWTIDYNATTEVDVDRDLTRAQLERGYRLGVLNSAQLDEALEAMGYDNDKRAYIVELLDEGQRIDEGQEWLTLIRAQTVSGLMTVDDARNRLSELGFESGSVEHYGNLFAAYKEQPSKIPAKTDVKTFVKAKEISPDQAYDYMRALGYADNDIEIYLRTWAGGEERYREWVEMMMSVWDEYETRKRLPGSTALIDRMVTGGYSPVRAS
;
A
#
# COMPACT_ATOMS: atom_id res chain seq x y z
N MET A 1 -22.11 -10.60 -40.59
CA MET A 1 -21.59 -11.11 -41.88
C MET A 1 -22.15 -10.28 -43.03
N HIS A 2 -23.44 -10.38 -43.35
CA HIS A 2 -24.07 -9.59 -44.42
C HIS A 2 -24.02 -8.07 -44.20
N LYS A 3 -24.52 -7.58 -43.06
CA LYS A 3 -24.51 -6.14 -42.72
C LYS A 3 -23.11 -5.51 -42.54
N LEU A 4 -22.11 -6.34 -42.27
CA LEU A 4 -20.70 -5.91 -42.15
C LEU A 4 -19.99 -5.87 -43.52
N GLY A 5 -20.69 -6.22 -44.61
CA GLY A 5 -20.14 -6.27 -45.96
C GLY A 5 -19.30 -7.51 -46.26
N ASN A 6 -19.27 -8.50 -45.36
CA ASN A 6 -18.45 -9.71 -45.52
C ASN A 6 -19.13 -10.79 -46.39
N LEU A 7 -20.44 -10.67 -46.62
CA LEU A 7 -21.20 -11.52 -47.53
C LEU A 7 -22.17 -10.63 -48.29
N ASP A 8 -22.21 -10.74 -49.61
CA ASP A 8 -23.30 -10.18 -50.41
C ASP A 8 -24.57 -11.05 -50.33
N ASP A 9 -25.70 -10.58 -50.88
CA ASP A 9 -26.99 -11.28 -50.87
C ASP A 9 -26.90 -12.71 -51.44
N THR A 10 -26.04 -12.91 -52.45
CA THR A 10 -25.84 -14.21 -53.12
C THR A 10 -25.00 -15.15 -52.27
N GLU A 11 -23.96 -14.62 -51.62
CA GLU A 11 -23.12 -15.35 -50.68
C GLU A 11 -23.87 -15.72 -49.40
N LEU A 12 -24.75 -14.84 -48.93
CA LEU A 12 -25.64 -15.10 -47.80
C LEU A 12 -26.65 -16.22 -48.14
N TYR A 13 -27.24 -16.19 -49.34
CA TYR A 13 -28.12 -17.26 -49.82
C TYR A 13 -27.39 -18.61 -49.85
N LYS A 14 -26.17 -18.65 -50.43
CA LYS A 14 -25.35 -19.86 -50.46
C LYS A 14 -25.01 -20.36 -49.07
N ALA A 15 -24.64 -19.47 -48.16
CA ALA A 15 -24.37 -19.85 -46.77
C ALA A 15 -25.58 -20.52 -46.11
N TYR A 16 -26.80 -20.00 -46.30
CA TYR A 16 -28.01 -20.67 -45.79
C TYR A 16 -28.26 -22.03 -46.45
N ARG A 17 -27.98 -22.16 -47.75
CA ARG A 17 -28.06 -23.47 -48.44
C ARG A 17 -27.04 -24.47 -47.92
N ASP A 18 -25.82 -24.03 -47.63
CA ASP A 18 -24.73 -24.86 -47.10
C ASP A 18 -25.03 -25.36 -45.68
N VAL A 19 -25.78 -24.58 -44.88
CA VAL A 19 -26.29 -25.02 -43.56
C VAL A 19 -27.46 -26.01 -43.68
N GLY A 20 -28.00 -26.23 -44.89
CA GLY A 20 -29.00 -27.26 -45.18
C GLY A 20 -30.43 -26.75 -45.35
N TYR A 21 -30.65 -25.43 -45.44
CA TYR A 21 -31.96 -24.89 -45.82
C TYR A 21 -32.29 -25.24 -47.27
N ASN A 22 -33.56 -25.50 -47.59
CA ASN A 22 -34.03 -25.61 -48.97
C ASN A 22 -34.10 -24.22 -49.65
N ASP A 23 -34.24 -24.18 -50.97
CA ASP A 23 -34.25 -22.91 -51.74
C ASP A 23 -35.26 -21.90 -51.20
N TYR A 24 -36.50 -22.33 -50.95
CA TYR A 24 -37.56 -21.47 -50.44
C TYR A 24 -37.20 -20.85 -49.08
N ASN A 25 -36.73 -21.66 -48.13
CA ASN A 25 -36.37 -21.20 -46.80
C ASN A 25 -35.12 -20.32 -46.81
N ALA A 26 -34.12 -20.66 -47.65
CA ALA A 26 -32.92 -19.84 -47.79
C ALA A 26 -33.25 -18.45 -48.33
N THR A 27 -34.12 -18.34 -49.34
CA THR A 27 -34.62 -17.04 -49.85
C THR A 27 -35.33 -16.26 -48.75
N LYS A 28 -36.22 -16.90 -47.99
CA LYS A 28 -36.93 -16.25 -46.88
C LYS A 28 -36.00 -15.78 -45.76
N MET A 29 -34.94 -16.53 -45.47
CA MET A 29 -33.92 -16.13 -44.50
C MET A 29 -33.07 -14.97 -44.99
N VAL A 30 -32.75 -14.90 -46.28
CA VAL A 30 -32.05 -13.75 -46.88
C VAL A 30 -32.93 -12.50 -46.80
N GLU A 31 -34.18 -12.58 -47.27
CA GLU A 31 -35.16 -11.49 -47.20
C GLU A 31 -35.31 -10.99 -45.76
N TRP A 32 -35.54 -11.91 -44.81
CA TRP A 32 -35.62 -11.55 -43.39
C TRP A 32 -34.35 -10.90 -42.86
N THR A 33 -33.17 -11.40 -43.26
CA THR A 33 -31.88 -10.84 -42.84
C THR A 33 -31.67 -9.43 -43.40
N ILE A 34 -32.07 -9.17 -44.65
CA ILE A 34 -32.02 -7.84 -45.26
C ILE A 34 -32.95 -6.89 -44.52
N ASP A 35 -34.21 -7.29 -44.32
CA ASP A 35 -35.22 -6.48 -43.62
C ASP A 35 -34.83 -6.20 -42.16
N TYR A 36 -34.30 -7.21 -41.47
CA TYR A 36 -33.79 -7.09 -40.10
C TYR A 36 -32.59 -6.14 -40.02
N ASN A 37 -31.69 -6.22 -41.01
CA ASN A 37 -30.54 -5.34 -41.10
C ASN A 37 -30.92 -3.90 -41.47
N ALA A 38 -31.98 -3.70 -42.25
CA ALA A 38 -32.51 -2.39 -42.62
C ALA A 38 -33.27 -1.70 -41.48
N THR A 39 -33.86 -2.48 -40.56
CA THR A 39 -34.65 -1.96 -39.43
C THR A 39 -33.86 -1.78 -38.15
N THR A 40 -32.75 -2.51 -37.99
CA THR A 40 -31.82 -2.30 -36.89
C THR A 40 -30.84 -1.22 -37.34
N GLU A 41 -30.71 -0.06 -36.72
CA GLU A 41 -29.47 0.73 -36.89
C GLU A 41 -28.39 0.00 -36.08
N VAL A 42 -27.34 -0.48 -36.74
CA VAL A 42 -26.17 -0.96 -35.99
C VAL A 42 -25.27 0.25 -35.87
N ASP A 43 -25.59 1.06 -34.86
CA ASP A 43 -24.63 2.01 -34.35
C ASP A 43 -23.49 1.18 -33.78
N VAL A 44 -22.34 1.20 -34.46
CA VAL A 44 -21.11 0.53 -33.98
C VAL A 44 -20.35 1.45 -33.04
N ASP A 45 -20.95 2.56 -32.60
CA ASP A 45 -20.52 3.19 -31.36
C ASP A 45 -20.71 2.17 -30.25
N ARG A 46 -19.58 1.56 -29.84
CA ARG A 46 -19.55 0.73 -28.65
C ARG A 46 -19.90 1.64 -27.49
N ASP A 47 -21.16 1.65 -27.11
CA ASP A 47 -21.64 2.33 -25.92
C ASP A 47 -20.75 1.96 -24.75
N LEU A 48 -20.40 2.98 -23.95
CA LEU A 48 -19.65 2.76 -22.74
C LEU A 48 -20.44 1.79 -21.86
N THR A 49 -19.75 0.75 -21.40
CA THR A 49 -20.32 -0.12 -20.37
C THR A 49 -20.56 0.70 -19.11
N ARG A 50 -21.53 0.28 -18.30
CA ARG A 50 -21.79 0.90 -16.98
C ARG A 50 -20.50 1.07 -16.17
N ALA A 51 -19.64 0.05 -16.13
CA ALA A 51 -18.38 0.10 -15.40
C ALA A 51 -17.42 1.19 -15.92
N GLN A 52 -17.43 1.47 -17.23
CA GLN A 52 -16.63 2.55 -17.82
C GLN A 52 -17.21 3.93 -17.48
N LEU A 53 -18.54 4.08 -17.45
CA LEU A 53 -19.21 5.31 -17.01
C LEU A 53 -18.91 5.60 -15.54
N GLU A 54 -19.10 4.62 -14.66
CA GLU A 54 -18.78 4.76 -13.23
C GLU A 54 -17.31 5.11 -12.98
N ARG A 55 -16.40 4.54 -13.78
CA ARG A 55 -14.97 4.88 -13.72
C ARG A 55 -14.71 6.30 -14.23
N GLY A 56 -15.34 6.70 -15.33
CA GLY A 56 -15.23 8.06 -15.86
C GLY A 56 -15.71 9.10 -14.84
N TYR A 57 -16.81 8.80 -14.16
CA TYR A 57 -17.32 9.61 -13.05
C TYR A 57 -16.33 9.69 -11.89
N ARG A 58 -15.83 8.53 -11.42
CA ARG A 58 -14.84 8.48 -10.33
C ARG A 58 -13.54 9.22 -10.62
N LEU A 59 -13.17 9.33 -11.90
CA LEU A 59 -11.98 10.05 -12.36
C LEU A 59 -12.26 11.53 -12.67
N GLY A 60 -13.49 12.02 -12.48
CA GLY A 60 -13.90 13.38 -12.80
C GLY A 60 -13.98 13.69 -14.30
N VAL A 61 -13.96 12.66 -15.16
CA VAL A 61 -14.16 12.79 -16.62
C VAL A 61 -15.63 13.08 -16.93
N LEU A 62 -16.53 12.49 -16.13
CA LEU A 62 -17.97 12.75 -16.17
C LEU A 62 -18.37 13.47 -14.89
N ASN A 63 -19.29 14.43 -15.00
CA ASN A 63 -19.99 15.00 -13.87
C ASN A 63 -21.30 14.24 -13.57
N SER A 64 -21.99 14.60 -12.48
CA SER A 64 -23.17 13.87 -11.99
C SER A 64 -24.32 13.87 -13.00
N ALA A 65 -24.56 15.01 -13.67
CA ALA A 65 -25.59 15.13 -14.69
C ALA A 65 -25.28 14.29 -15.93
N GLN A 66 -24.01 14.27 -16.37
CA GLN A 66 -23.56 13.46 -17.50
C GLN A 66 -23.65 11.95 -17.20
N LEU A 67 -23.37 11.55 -15.96
CA LEU A 67 -23.55 10.18 -15.52
C LEU A 67 -25.04 9.80 -15.50
N ASP A 68 -25.91 10.65 -14.96
CA ASP A 68 -27.36 10.41 -14.95
C ASP A 68 -27.92 10.25 -16.37
N GLU A 69 -27.57 11.14 -17.29
CA GLU A 69 -27.97 11.06 -18.70
C GLU A 69 -27.49 9.78 -19.37
N ALA A 70 -26.24 9.38 -19.14
CA ALA A 70 -25.69 8.15 -19.70
C ALA A 70 -26.38 6.90 -19.13
N LEU A 71 -26.72 6.89 -17.84
CA LEU A 71 -27.49 5.81 -17.23
C LEU A 71 -28.94 5.78 -17.73
N GLU A 72 -29.54 6.94 -18.02
CA GLU A 72 -30.86 7.03 -18.64
C GLU A 72 -30.87 6.42 -20.05
N ALA A 73 -29.87 6.74 -20.87
CA ALA A 73 -29.71 6.17 -22.20
C ALA A 73 -29.54 4.64 -22.16
N MET A 74 -28.93 4.09 -21.10
CA MET A 74 -28.83 2.65 -20.85
C MET A 74 -30.13 2.00 -20.33
N GLY A 75 -31.20 2.79 -20.09
CA GLY A 75 -32.51 2.30 -19.67
C GLY A 75 -32.68 2.12 -18.15
N TYR A 76 -31.84 2.74 -17.32
CA TYR A 76 -32.05 2.77 -15.87
C TYR A 76 -33.16 3.76 -15.50
N ASP A 77 -34.08 3.33 -14.63
CA ASP A 77 -35.11 4.20 -14.06
C ASP A 77 -34.54 5.21 -13.06
N ASN A 78 -35.30 6.28 -12.81
CA ASN A 78 -34.86 7.42 -12.00
C ASN A 78 -34.34 7.03 -10.62
N ASP A 79 -35.06 6.15 -9.90
CA ASP A 79 -34.69 5.71 -8.55
C ASP A 79 -33.34 4.98 -8.57
N LYS A 80 -33.12 4.10 -9.55
CA LYS A 80 -31.83 3.40 -9.70
C LYS A 80 -30.68 4.34 -10.06
N ARG A 81 -30.92 5.33 -10.91
CA ARG A 81 -29.86 6.29 -11.29
C ARG A 81 -29.45 7.16 -10.10
N ALA A 82 -30.42 7.71 -9.37
CA ALA A 82 -30.18 8.47 -8.16
C ALA A 82 -29.36 7.66 -7.14
N TYR A 83 -29.76 6.40 -6.92
CA TYR A 83 -29.03 5.49 -6.03
C TYR A 83 -27.59 5.21 -6.50
N ILE A 84 -27.36 5.00 -7.80
CA ILE A 84 -26.01 4.75 -8.35
C ILE A 84 -25.11 5.97 -8.16
N VAL A 85 -25.61 7.17 -8.46
CA VAL A 85 -24.85 8.42 -8.30
C VAL A 85 -24.50 8.63 -6.83
N GLU A 86 -25.46 8.53 -5.92
CA GLU A 86 -25.23 8.67 -4.47
C GLU A 86 -24.21 7.65 -3.95
N LEU A 87 -24.30 6.39 -4.40
CA LEU A 87 -23.35 5.35 -4.01
C LEU A 87 -21.92 5.66 -4.47
N LEU A 88 -21.76 6.22 -5.68
CA LEU A 88 -20.44 6.59 -6.20
C LEU A 88 -19.86 7.80 -5.48
N ASP A 89 -20.69 8.80 -5.17
CA ASP A 89 -20.29 9.98 -4.40
C ASP A 89 -19.81 9.59 -3.01
N GLU A 90 -20.58 8.74 -2.33
CA GLU A 90 -20.22 8.24 -1.01
C GLU A 90 -18.95 7.38 -1.06
N GLY A 91 -18.80 6.56 -2.11
CA GLY A 91 -17.59 5.79 -2.35
C GLY A 91 -16.34 6.68 -2.53
N GLN A 92 -16.42 7.73 -3.36
CA GLN A 92 -15.34 8.69 -3.52
C GLN A 92 -14.99 9.39 -2.22
N ARG A 93 -16.01 9.84 -1.46
CA ARG A 93 -15.80 10.51 -0.17
C ARG A 93 -15.06 9.62 0.83
N ILE A 94 -15.38 8.32 0.85
CA ILE A 94 -14.69 7.34 1.70
C ILE A 94 -13.24 7.14 1.23
N ASP A 95 -13.03 6.93 -0.07
CA ASP A 95 -11.70 6.69 -0.65
C ASP A 95 -10.77 7.90 -0.42
N GLU A 96 -11.25 9.11 -0.72
CA GLU A 96 -10.52 10.37 -0.45
C GLU A 96 -10.20 10.51 1.03
N GLY A 97 -11.16 10.22 1.91
CA GLY A 97 -10.94 10.23 3.36
C GLY A 97 -9.81 9.27 3.78
N GLN A 98 -9.74 8.07 3.19
CA GLN A 98 -8.68 7.10 3.47
C GLN A 98 -7.31 7.54 2.96
N GLU A 99 -7.25 8.15 1.77
CA GLU A 99 -6.00 8.69 1.21
C GLU A 99 -5.46 9.82 2.08
N TRP A 100 -6.32 10.76 2.48
CA TRP A 100 -5.95 11.83 3.41
C TRP A 100 -5.49 11.29 4.76
N LEU A 101 -6.20 10.30 5.30
CA LEU A 101 -5.81 9.67 6.56
C LEU A 101 -4.41 9.04 6.46
N THR A 102 -4.12 8.37 5.35
CA THR A 102 -2.81 7.75 5.09
C THR A 102 -1.70 8.80 4.99
N LEU A 103 -1.95 9.90 4.28
CA LEU A 103 -0.99 10.99 4.12
C LEU A 103 -0.70 11.69 5.45
N ILE A 104 -1.75 12.06 6.19
CA ILE A 104 -1.64 12.73 7.50
C ILE A 104 -0.86 11.83 8.46
N ARG A 105 -1.22 10.54 8.55
CA ARG A 105 -0.48 9.56 9.35
C ARG A 105 1.01 9.57 9.03
N ALA A 106 1.37 9.49 7.75
CA ALA A 106 2.77 9.43 7.34
C ALA A 106 3.53 10.69 7.76
N GLN A 107 2.94 11.88 7.58
CA GLN A 107 3.53 13.15 7.97
C GLN A 107 3.66 13.30 9.49
N THR A 108 2.68 12.82 10.27
CA THR A 108 2.75 12.84 11.73
C THR A 108 3.84 11.91 12.26
N VAL A 109 3.92 10.69 11.73
CA VAL A 109 4.92 9.68 12.14
C VAL A 109 6.34 10.12 11.75
N SER A 110 6.51 10.76 10.59
CA SER A 110 7.80 11.30 10.18
C SER A 110 8.21 12.60 10.90
N GLY A 111 7.32 13.15 11.75
CA GLY A 111 7.56 14.40 12.48
C GLY A 111 7.43 15.67 11.64
N LEU A 112 6.91 15.60 10.41
CA LEU A 112 6.61 16.78 9.58
C LEU A 112 5.37 17.52 10.06
N MET A 113 4.51 16.85 10.83
CA MET A 113 3.26 17.36 11.38
C MET A 113 3.15 16.97 12.85
N THR A 114 2.64 17.87 13.72
CA THR A 114 2.35 17.50 15.11
C THR A 114 1.04 16.70 15.20
N VAL A 115 0.78 16.07 16.35
CA VAL A 115 -0.50 15.35 16.55
C VAL A 115 -1.68 16.32 16.58
N ASP A 116 -1.49 17.51 17.14
CA ASP A 116 -2.55 18.53 17.18
C ASP A 116 -2.82 19.12 15.80
N ASP A 117 -1.77 19.34 14.98
CA ASP A 117 -1.95 19.72 13.57
C ASP A 117 -2.73 18.65 12.79
N ALA A 118 -2.45 17.37 13.06
CA ALA A 118 -3.16 16.26 12.44
C ALA A 118 -4.64 16.24 12.83
N ARG A 119 -4.97 16.46 14.12
CA ARG A 119 -6.36 16.57 14.59
C ARG A 119 -7.09 17.74 13.91
N ASN A 120 -6.45 18.91 13.86
CA ASN A 120 -7.00 20.09 13.19
C ASN A 120 -7.28 19.79 11.71
N ARG A 121 -6.33 19.15 11.02
CA ARG A 121 -6.48 18.81 9.61
C ARG A 121 -7.61 17.82 9.34
N LEU A 122 -7.78 16.80 10.19
CA LEU A 122 -8.90 15.87 10.10
C LEU A 122 -10.24 16.58 10.32
N SER A 123 -10.31 17.52 11.27
CA SER A 123 -11.51 18.33 11.48
C SER A 123 -11.83 19.22 10.27
N GLU A 124 -10.82 19.82 9.63
CA GLU A 124 -11.00 20.62 8.41
C GLU A 124 -11.51 19.79 7.22
N LEU A 125 -11.11 18.52 7.15
CA LEU A 125 -11.59 17.56 6.15
C LEU A 125 -13.00 17.02 6.45
N GLY A 126 -13.64 17.49 7.52
CA GLY A 126 -15.02 17.15 7.87
C GLY A 126 -15.18 15.82 8.62
N PHE A 127 -14.10 15.27 9.19
CA PHE A 127 -14.23 14.10 10.06
C PHE A 127 -14.99 14.45 11.34
N GLU A 128 -15.84 13.53 11.80
CA GLU A 128 -16.55 13.68 13.08
C GLU A 128 -15.59 13.77 14.26
N SER A 129 -15.93 14.55 15.29
CA SER A 129 -15.09 14.76 16.49
C SER A 129 -14.58 13.47 17.14
N GLY A 130 -15.43 12.43 17.24
CA GLY A 130 -15.03 11.13 17.75
C GLY A 130 -13.96 10.44 16.89
N SER A 131 -14.04 10.59 15.56
CA SER A 131 -13.04 10.07 14.62
C SER A 131 -11.74 10.86 14.68
N VAL A 132 -11.83 12.19 14.81
CA VAL A 132 -10.67 13.08 14.98
C VAL A 132 -9.85 12.66 16.21
N GLU A 133 -10.52 12.45 17.34
CA GLU A 133 -9.88 11.97 18.57
C GLU A 133 -9.29 10.57 18.42
N HIS A 134 -10.05 9.64 17.84
CA HIS A 134 -9.59 8.27 17.60
C HIS A 134 -8.28 8.23 16.79
N TYR A 135 -8.26 8.91 15.64
CA TYR A 135 -7.09 8.91 14.76
C TYR A 135 -5.93 9.73 15.33
N GLY A 136 -6.20 10.85 16.01
CA GLY A 136 -5.17 11.63 16.70
C GLY A 136 -4.42 10.79 17.73
N ASN A 137 -5.14 10.03 18.55
CA ASN A 137 -4.54 9.12 19.54
C ASN A 137 -3.76 7.98 18.88
N LEU A 138 -4.29 7.43 17.77
CA LEU A 138 -3.60 6.39 17.01
C LEU A 138 -2.29 6.89 16.39
N PHE A 139 -2.28 8.11 15.86
CA PHE A 139 -1.08 8.72 15.28
C PHE A 139 -0.02 9.05 16.33
N ALA A 140 -0.43 9.50 17.52
CA ALA A 140 0.47 9.65 18.66
C ALA A 140 1.16 8.32 19.00
N ALA A 141 0.38 7.24 19.08
CA ALA A 141 0.92 5.90 19.35
C ALA A 141 1.89 5.43 18.25
N TYR A 142 1.58 5.67 16.97
CA TYR A 142 2.49 5.32 15.87
C TYR A 142 3.77 6.16 15.86
N LYS A 143 3.70 7.41 16.29
CA LYS A 143 4.88 8.27 16.41
C LYS A 143 5.81 7.79 17.54
N GLU A 144 5.24 7.25 18.62
CA GLU A 144 6.01 6.64 19.71
C GLU A 144 6.59 5.26 19.33
N GLN A 145 6.02 4.57 18.34
CA GLN A 145 6.61 3.35 17.80
C GLN A 145 7.82 3.67 16.91
N PRO A 146 9.00 3.03 17.13
CA PRO A 146 10.19 3.27 16.31
C PRO A 146 9.90 2.98 14.83
N SER A 147 10.08 4.02 13.99
CA SER A 147 9.55 4.13 12.63
C SER A 147 10.17 3.19 11.58
N LYS A 148 11.16 2.40 11.96
CA LYS A 148 11.65 1.15 11.32
C LYS A 148 12.90 0.76 12.09
N ILE A 149 12.94 -0.44 12.64
CA ILE A 149 14.18 -0.99 13.18
C ILE A 149 15.11 -1.22 11.97
N PRO A 150 16.34 -0.67 11.96
CA PRO A 150 17.29 -0.90 10.88
C PRO A 150 17.44 -2.40 10.60
N ALA A 151 17.53 -2.80 9.33
CA ALA A 151 17.72 -4.21 9.03
C ALA A 151 19.10 -4.67 9.54
N LYS A 152 19.27 -5.97 9.80
CA LYS A 152 20.55 -6.55 10.23
C LYS A 152 21.73 -6.14 9.34
N THR A 153 21.50 -5.99 8.03
CA THR A 153 22.50 -5.52 7.06
C THR A 153 22.91 -4.06 7.28
N ASP A 154 21.99 -3.22 7.69
CA ASP A 154 22.24 -1.81 8.01
C ASP A 154 23.00 -1.72 9.33
N VAL A 155 22.56 -2.44 10.36
CA VAL A 155 23.26 -2.54 11.65
C VAL A 155 24.71 -3.00 11.45
N LYS A 156 24.94 -4.03 10.63
CA LYS A 156 26.28 -4.49 10.26
C LYS A 156 27.13 -3.37 9.63
N THR A 157 26.53 -2.57 8.76
CA THR A 157 27.22 -1.47 8.08
C THR A 157 27.58 -0.37 9.09
N PHE A 158 26.66 -0.01 9.98
CA PHE A 158 26.89 0.99 11.03
C PHE A 158 27.98 0.56 12.01
N VAL A 159 27.98 -0.71 12.44
CA VAL A 159 29.05 -1.28 13.30
C VAL A 159 30.40 -1.21 12.60
N LYS A 160 30.48 -1.63 11.33
CA LYS A 160 31.74 -1.60 10.56
C LYS A 160 32.26 -0.18 10.35
N ALA A 161 31.36 0.77 10.15
CA ALA A 161 31.68 2.19 10.02
C ALA A 161 31.97 2.86 11.38
N LYS A 162 31.74 2.16 12.50
CA LYS A 162 31.86 2.67 13.87
C LYS A 162 30.93 3.87 14.17
N GLU A 163 29.79 3.94 13.48
CA GLU A 163 28.79 5.01 13.61
C GLU A 163 27.85 4.80 14.81
N ILE A 164 27.76 3.57 15.32
CA ILE A 164 26.96 3.20 16.50
C ILE A 164 27.83 2.47 17.52
N SER A 165 27.45 2.52 18.80
CA SER A 165 28.13 1.80 19.88
C SER A 165 27.79 0.29 19.88
N PRO A 166 28.57 -0.55 20.58
CA PRO A 166 28.24 -1.96 20.79
C PRO A 166 26.84 -2.16 21.39
N ASP A 167 26.48 -1.36 22.39
CA ASP A 167 25.18 -1.45 23.06
C ASP A 167 24.03 -1.06 22.13
N GLN A 168 24.21 -0.01 21.32
CA GLN A 168 23.22 0.39 20.32
C GLN A 168 23.02 -0.70 19.27
N ALA A 169 24.12 -1.31 18.80
CA ALA A 169 24.04 -2.43 17.86
C ALA A 169 23.36 -3.66 18.49
N TYR A 170 23.62 -3.91 19.78
CA TYR A 170 22.99 -4.97 20.56
C TYR A 170 21.47 -4.75 20.67
N ASP A 171 21.05 -3.54 21.04
CA ASP A 171 19.63 -3.18 21.17
C ASP A 171 18.88 -3.30 19.85
N TYR A 172 19.47 -2.85 18.74
CA TYR A 172 18.88 -3.04 17.41
C TYR A 172 18.71 -4.52 17.07
N MET A 173 19.73 -5.35 17.32
CA MET A 173 19.67 -6.78 17.02
C MET A 173 18.68 -7.52 17.93
N ARG A 174 18.55 -7.11 19.19
CA ARG A 174 17.55 -7.64 20.12
C ARG A 174 16.13 -7.26 19.68
N ALA A 175 15.93 -6.02 19.24
CA ALA A 175 14.65 -5.55 18.71
C ALA A 175 14.25 -6.27 17.40
N LEU A 176 15.23 -6.73 16.61
CA LEU A 176 15.01 -7.61 15.46
C LEU A 176 14.74 -9.09 15.83
N GLY A 177 14.79 -9.45 17.11
CA GLY A 177 14.45 -10.78 17.62
C GLY A 177 15.60 -11.80 17.66
N TYR A 178 16.87 -11.37 17.57
CA TYR A 178 18.02 -12.28 17.70
C TYR A 178 18.26 -12.65 19.16
N ALA A 179 18.72 -13.88 19.39
CA ALA A 179 19.12 -14.35 20.72
C ALA A 179 20.46 -13.72 21.13
N ASP A 180 20.61 -13.38 22.42
CA ASP A 180 21.78 -12.71 23.00
C ASP A 180 23.13 -13.31 22.54
N ASN A 181 23.27 -14.64 22.58
CA ASN A 181 24.47 -15.35 22.15
C ASN A 181 24.80 -15.14 20.65
N ASP A 182 23.78 -15.12 19.79
CA ASP A 182 23.98 -14.92 18.36
C ASP A 182 24.36 -13.47 18.06
N ILE A 183 23.79 -12.51 18.81
CA ILE A 183 24.14 -11.10 18.72
C ILE A 183 25.64 -10.91 18.98
N GLU A 184 26.17 -11.50 20.05
CA GLU A 184 27.60 -11.42 20.38
C GLU A 184 28.49 -11.98 19.25
N ILE A 185 28.11 -13.12 18.66
CA ILE A 185 28.82 -13.72 17.53
C ILE A 185 28.82 -12.77 16.33
N TYR A 186 27.68 -12.15 16.01
CA TYR A 186 27.59 -11.18 14.92
C TYR A 186 28.46 -9.95 15.16
N LEU A 187 28.36 -9.32 16.34
CA LEU A 187 29.11 -8.12 16.65
C LEU A 187 30.62 -8.39 16.64
N ARG A 188 31.07 -9.52 17.19
CA ARG A 188 32.48 -9.95 17.13
C ARG A 188 32.97 -10.12 15.70
N THR A 189 32.15 -10.75 14.86
CA THR A 189 32.47 -10.97 13.45
C THR A 189 32.53 -9.65 12.67
N TRP A 190 31.64 -8.70 12.96
CA TRP A 190 31.57 -7.43 12.24
C TRP A 190 32.65 -6.43 12.66
N ALA A 191 33.04 -6.43 13.94
CA ALA A 191 34.18 -5.66 14.44
C ALA A 191 35.53 -6.15 13.87
N GLY A 192 35.56 -7.33 13.27
CA GLY A 192 36.75 -7.88 12.60
C GLY A 192 37.59 -8.82 13.46
N GLY A 193 36.95 -9.54 14.40
CA GLY A 193 37.59 -10.52 15.27
C GLY A 193 37.44 -10.19 16.76
N GLU A 194 37.81 -11.12 17.62
CA GLU A 194 37.63 -10.99 19.08
C GLU A 194 38.47 -9.87 19.70
N GLU A 195 39.69 -9.69 19.20
CA GLU A 195 40.62 -8.66 19.67
C GLU A 195 40.12 -7.26 19.27
N ARG A 196 39.74 -7.06 18.00
CA ARG A 196 39.14 -5.79 17.56
C ARG A 196 37.79 -5.49 18.20
N TYR A 197 37.00 -6.52 18.52
CA TYR A 197 35.76 -6.33 19.27
C TYR A 197 36.05 -5.82 20.68
N ARG A 198 37.03 -6.40 21.38
CA ARG A 198 37.47 -5.92 22.70
C ARG A 198 38.02 -4.50 22.63
N GLU A 199 38.92 -4.21 21.70
CA GLU A 199 39.44 -2.85 21.47
C GLU A 199 38.33 -1.84 21.14
N TRP A 200 37.34 -2.26 20.35
CA TRP A 200 36.21 -1.41 19.97
C TRP A 200 35.28 -1.13 21.16
N VAL A 201 35.00 -2.14 21.99
CA VAL A 201 34.26 -1.99 23.23
C VAL A 201 35.02 -1.08 24.19
N GLU A 202 36.31 -1.32 24.42
CA GLU A 202 37.15 -0.49 25.31
C GLU A 202 37.25 0.97 24.83
N MET A 203 37.50 1.19 23.54
CA MET A 203 37.59 2.53 22.95
C MET A 203 36.26 3.29 23.05
N MET A 204 35.14 2.63 22.75
CA MET A 204 33.82 3.29 22.81
C MET A 204 33.35 3.49 24.25
N MET A 205 33.69 2.59 25.17
CA MET A 205 33.40 2.74 26.60
C MET A 205 34.25 3.83 27.24
N SER A 206 35.52 4.00 26.87
CA SER A 206 36.33 5.12 27.38
C SER A 206 35.80 6.47 26.91
N VAL A 207 35.35 6.55 25.65
CA VAL A 207 34.72 7.75 25.10
C VAL A 207 33.38 8.04 25.79
N TRP A 208 32.64 7.01 26.17
CA TRP A 208 31.37 7.15 26.86
C TRP A 208 31.51 7.45 28.36
N ASP A 209 32.51 6.89 29.05
CA ASP A 209 32.82 7.19 30.44
C ASP A 209 33.39 8.62 30.59
N GLU A 210 34.17 9.10 29.62
CA GLU A 210 34.59 10.52 29.52
C GLU A 210 33.41 11.46 29.22
N TYR A 211 32.39 10.98 28.48
CA TYR A 211 31.14 11.69 28.23
C TYR A 211 30.22 11.71 29.46
N GLU A 212 30.07 10.59 30.19
CA GLU A 212 29.27 10.48 31.42
C GLU A 212 29.93 11.18 32.61
N THR A 213 31.26 11.14 32.75
CA THR A 213 31.96 11.96 33.77
C THR A 213 31.75 13.46 33.54
N ARG A 214 31.56 13.90 32.28
CA ARG A 214 31.12 15.26 31.95
C ARG A 214 29.64 15.54 32.21
N LYS A 215 28.79 14.52 32.39
CA LYS A 215 27.31 14.68 32.46
C LYS A 215 26.60 14.10 33.68
N ARG A 216 27.28 13.43 34.62
CA ARG A 216 26.75 12.70 35.79
C ARG A 216 25.27 12.98 36.15
N LEU A 217 24.42 12.01 35.80
CA LEU A 217 23.26 11.60 36.59
C LEU A 217 23.46 10.13 37.01
N PRO A 218 23.05 9.71 38.23
CA PRO A 218 23.42 8.41 38.79
C PRO A 218 22.46 7.28 38.33
N GLY A 219 23.00 6.19 37.75
CA GLY A 219 22.20 4.96 37.53
C GLY A 219 22.76 3.83 36.64
N SER A 220 23.85 4.00 35.88
CA SER A 220 24.24 3.03 34.81
C SER A 220 25.09 1.83 35.25
N THR A 221 25.47 1.71 36.52
CA THR A 221 26.58 0.84 36.97
C THR A 221 26.29 -0.68 36.96
N ALA A 222 25.04 -1.12 36.76
CA ALA A 222 24.63 -2.51 37.02
C ALA A 222 24.95 -3.53 35.91
N LEU A 223 25.25 -3.08 34.68
CA LEU A 223 25.51 -3.98 33.53
C LEU A 223 27.00 -4.36 33.38
N ILE A 224 27.90 -3.52 33.90
CA ILE A 224 29.36 -3.65 33.77
C ILE A 224 29.88 -4.89 34.52
N ASP A 225 29.30 -5.20 35.67
CA ASP A 225 29.80 -6.29 36.53
C ASP A 225 29.53 -7.68 35.92
N ARG A 226 28.51 -7.80 35.06
CA ARG A 226 28.12 -9.07 34.43
C ARG A 226 28.98 -9.44 33.21
N MET A 227 29.56 -8.44 32.53
CA MET A 227 30.41 -8.66 31.35
C MET A 227 31.89 -8.90 31.69
N VAL A 228 32.37 -8.36 32.82
CA VAL A 228 33.77 -8.51 33.25
C VAL A 228 34.01 -9.80 34.05
N THR A 229 33.01 -10.31 34.77
CA THR A 229 33.16 -11.45 35.71
C THR A 229 32.66 -12.80 35.17
N GLY A 230 32.01 -12.84 34.00
CA GLY A 230 31.51 -14.06 33.36
C GLY A 230 32.63 -14.92 32.75
N GLY A 231 33.44 -15.56 33.60
CA GLY A 231 34.59 -16.38 33.21
C GLY A 231 34.23 -17.58 32.32
N TYR A 232 34.84 -17.63 31.13
CA TYR A 232 34.83 -18.79 30.24
C TYR A 232 35.91 -19.79 30.69
N SER A 233 35.51 -20.96 31.19
CA SER A 233 36.42 -22.07 31.50
C SER A 233 36.55 -22.99 30.28
N PRO A 234 37.75 -23.17 29.69
CA PRO A 234 37.90 -24.01 28.50
C PRO A 234 37.93 -25.49 28.90
N VAL A 235 36.89 -26.24 28.54
CA VAL A 235 36.90 -27.70 28.61
C VAL A 235 37.94 -28.22 27.59
N ARG A 236 39.03 -28.81 28.09
CA ARG A 236 39.98 -29.55 27.27
C ARG A 236 39.41 -30.92 26.93
N ALA A 237 39.31 -31.22 25.64
CA ALA A 237 39.02 -32.55 25.14
C ALA A 237 40.30 -33.41 25.16
N SER A 238 40.18 -34.62 25.71
CA SER A 238 41.07 -35.76 25.51
C SER A 238 40.21 -37.00 25.30
#